data_AF-A0A2G2LZ38-F1
#
_entry.id   AF-A0A2G2LZ38-F1
#
_cell.length_a   1.000
_cell.length_b   1.000
_cell.length_c   1.000
_cell.angle_alpha   90.00
_cell.angle_beta   90.00
_cell.angle_gamma   90.00
#
_symmetry.space_group_name_H-M   'P 1'
#
loop_
_entity.id
_entity.type
_entity.pdbx_description
1 polymer ?
#
loop_
_entity_poly.entity_id
_entity_poly.type
_entity_poly.pdbx_seq_one_letter_code
_entity_poly.pdbx_strand_id
1 'polypeptide(L)'
;MEDKPKNLKSDICVNRWLSMLKKPHIAPLTQFVDELKKELGAGVGIPYFDPLDGGINARLLWVLETPGPKAVGTNFVSRDNPDLTAKNTSIIFKKTGIKKEDTVLWNVVPWNLSTEEENQNPNAAEIRRGIPYLLRLIKILPKLEAVVLCGNSAKRAAQSIRESTKLKVFKTYHPAGRSYNITKYRDDIHNAMRDVANFLYEGNDNVGIFNLVPEIGRHQDKSTRKSVNMQNANPPLRGTGYSVESHIEKTNNECRAIFQELFNRIMELHPAVTEKAVKVLVGYKARYNFAEIHFLGNRLKIHLRPKSYFDPRELVAHLENAGIIMNRRVYISSKKDIEYIMSLIKQSYEDVAFI
;
A
#
# COMPACT_ATOMS: atom_id res chain seq x y z
N MET A 1 1.94 -8.18 26.38
CA MET A 1 2.62 -7.95 25.08
C MET A 1 1.79 -6.99 24.27
N GLU A 2 2.43 -5.91 23.85
CA GLU A 2 1.89 -4.82 23.04
C GLU A 2 1.55 -5.32 21.62
N ASP A 3 0.47 -4.79 21.03
CA ASP A 3 0.07 -5.10 19.65
C ASP A 3 1.08 -4.46 18.69
N LYS A 4 1.93 -5.28 18.07
CA LYS A 4 3.04 -4.85 17.20
C LYS A 4 2.95 -5.58 15.85
N PRO A 5 3.24 -4.89 14.73
CA PRO A 5 3.21 -5.52 13.41
C PRO A 5 4.17 -6.73 13.34
N LYS A 6 3.74 -7.79 12.65
CA LYS A 6 4.51 -9.04 12.46
C LYS A 6 4.68 -9.90 13.71
N ASN A 7 3.75 -9.80 14.67
CA ASN A 7 3.78 -10.61 15.89
C ASN A 7 3.76 -12.13 15.63
N LEU A 8 3.17 -12.60 14.53
CA LEU A 8 3.10 -14.04 14.19
C LEU A 8 4.41 -14.64 13.64
N LYS A 9 5.55 -13.96 13.83
CA LYS A 9 6.88 -14.55 13.57
C LYS A 9 7.34 -15.52 14.66
N SER A 10 6.74 -15.46 15.85
CA SER A 10 7.16 -16.24 17.02
C SER A 10 6.14 -17.34 17.31
N ASP A 11 6.62 -18.56 17.55
CA ASP A 11 5.79 -19.69 17.96
C ASP A 11 4.99 -19.41 19.24
N ILE A 12 5.54 -18.58 20.14
CA ILE A 12 4.84 -18.13 21.35
C ILE A 12 3.58 -17.34 20.97
N CYS A 13 3.69 -16.44 19.98
CA CYS A 13 2.55 -15.67 19.49
C CYS A 13 1.55 -16.57 18.75
N VAL A 14 2.02 -17.51 17.93
CA VAL A 14 1.14 -18.47 17.23
C VAL A 14 0.35 -19.33 18.23
N ASN A 15 1.02 -19.89 19.25
CA ASN A 15 0.36 -20.67 20.30
C ASN A 15 -0.65 -19.86 21.09
N ARG A 16 -0.35 -18.58 21.36
CA ARG A 16 -1.31 -17.66 21.98
C ARG A 16 -2.54 -17.42 21.09
N TRP A 17 -2.37 -17.31 19.77
CA TRP A 17 -3.51 -17.16 18.86
C TRP A 17 -4.37 -18.42 18.82
N LEU A 18 -3.74 -19.60 18.76
CA LEU A 18 -4.43 -20.88 18.78
C LEU A 18 -5.29 -21.07 20.04
N SER A 19 -4.81 -20.64 21.21
CA SER A 19 -5.60 -20.73 22.46
C SER A 19 -6.84 -19.84 22.47
N MET A 20 -6.91 -18.83 21.60
CA MET A 20 -8.03 -17.90 21.50
C MET A 20 -9.11 -18.32 20.49
N LEU A 21 -8.91 -19.39 19.71
CA LEU A 21 -9.88 -19.85 18.72
C LEU A 21 -11.24 -20.22 19.32
N LYS A 22 -11.27 -20.59 20.60
CA LYS A 22 -12.52 -20.93 21.33
C LYS A 22 -13.19 -19.73 21.98
N LYS A 23 -12.67 -18.50 21.82
CA LYS A 23 -13.32 -17.31 22.36
C LYS A 23 -14.72 -17.14 21.74
N PRO A 24 -15.75 -16.72 22.51
CA PRO A 24 -17.13 -16.68 22.03
C PRO A 24 -17.34 -15.94 20.71
N HIS A 25 -16.60 -14.83 20.49
CA HIS A 25 -16.74 -14.04 19.27
C HIS A 25 -16.07 -14.69 18.04
N ILE A 26 -15.14 -15.63 18.23
CA ILE A 26 -14.36 -16.27 17.16
C ILE A 26 -14.81 -17.70 16.90
N ALA A 27 -15.29 -18.41 17.91
CA ALA A 27 -15.64 -19.83 17.82
C ALA A 27 -16.55 -20.19 16.63
N PRO A 28 -17.59 -19.39 16.27
CA PRO A 28 -18.40 -19.68 15.08
C PRO A 28 -17.61 -19.60 13.77
N LEU A 29 -16.63 -18.69 13.69
CA LEU A 29 -15.74 -18.57 12.53
C LEU A 29 -14.71 -19.70 12.49
N THR A 30 -14.23 -20.16 13.64
CA THR A 30 -13.39 -21.36 13.74
C THR A 30 -14.15 -22.60 13.24
N GLN A 31 -15.38 -22.79 13.71
CA GLN A 31 -16.23 -23.89 13.26
C GLN A 31 -16.45 -23.84 11.73
N PHE A 32 -16.72 -22.66 11.18
CA PHE A 32 -16.85 -22.48 9.73
C PHE A 32 -15.59 -22.96 8.99
N VAL A 33 -14.40 -22.61 9.46
CA VAL A 33 -13.13 -23.07 8.85
C VAL A 33 -12.95 -24.58 9.00
N ASP A 34 -13.29 -25.16 10.14
CA ASP A 34 -13.23 -26.61 10.35
C ASP A 34 -14.16 -27.38 9.39
N GLU A 35 -15.35 -26.85 9.15
CA GLU A 35 -16.30 -27.38 8.17
C GLU A 35 -15.75 -27.28 6.74
N LEU A 36 -15.17 -26.13 6.36
CA LEU A 36 -14.51 -26.00 5.05
C LEU A 36 -13.37 -27.02 4.85
N LYS A 37 -12.55 -27.25 5.88
CA LYS A 37 -11.47 -28.24 5.83
C LYS A 37 -12.01 -29.65 5.63
N LYS A 38 -13.15 -29.99 6.25
CA LYS A 38 -13.83 -31.28 6.04
C LYS A 38 -14.40 -31.40 4.63
N GLU A 39 -15.08 -30.37 4.14
CA GLU A 39 -15.74 -30.36 2.82
C GLU A 39 -14.72 -30.38 1.65
N LEU A 40 -13.59 -29.70 1.80
CA LEU A 40 -12.57 -29.57 0.75
C LEU A 40 -11.47 -30.64 0.81
N GLY A 41 -11.40 -31.39 1.92
CA GLY A 41 -10.47 -32.50 2.11
C GLY A 41 -9.25 -32.16 2.98
N ALA A 42 -8.70 -33.18 3.62
CA ALA A 42 -7.49 -33.07 4.42
C ALA A 42 -6.31 -32.62 3.55
N GLY A 43 -5.55 -31.61 4.01
CA GLY A 43 -4.38 -31.07 3.31
C GLY A 43 -4.60 -29.75 2.57
N VAL A 44 -5.84 -29.27 2.46
CA VAL A 44 -6.11 -27.95 1.88
C VAL A 44 -5.70 -26.86 2.86
N GLY A 45 -4.78 -25.98 2.45
CA GLY A 45 -4.26 -24.88 3.26
C GLY A 45 -5.31 -23.79 3.49
N ILE A 46 -6.15 -23.96 4.51
CA ILE A 46 -7.19 -23.00 4.92
C ILE A 46 -6.83 -22.47 6.32
N PRO A 47 -6.29 -21.25 6.42
CA PRO A 47 -6.00 -20.63 7.71
C PRO A 47 -7.28 -20.19 8.45
N TYR A 48 -7.19 -20.09 9.78
CA TYR A 48 -8.25 -19.53 10.62
C TYR A 48 -8.32 -17.99 10.53
N PHE A 49 -9.41 -17.41 11.03
CA PHE A 49 -9.50 -15.95 11.23
C PHE A 49 -8.57 -15.48 12.34
N ASP A 50 -8.14 -14.23 12.28
CA ASP A 50 -7.39 -13.60 13.38
C ASP A 50 -8.27 -13.49 14.64
N PRO A 51 -7.95 -14.17 15.75
CA PRO A 51 -8.72 -14.11 16.99
C PRO A 51 -8.71 -12.73 17.69
N LEU A 52 -7.84 -11.81 17.28
CA LEU A 52 -7.82 -10.43 17.76
C LEU A 52 -8.73 -9.50 16.94
N ASP A 53 -9.28 -9.96 15.82
CA ASP A 53 -10.31 -9.25 15.07
C ASP A 53 -11.68 -9.36 15.77
N GLY A 54 -12.67 -8.64 15.26
CA GLY A 54 -14.02 -8.54 15.83
C GLY A 54 -14.83 -9.84 15.84
N GLY A 55 -14.39 -10.85 15.07
CA GLY A 55 -15.12 -12.09 14.92
C GLY A 55 -16.55 -11.86 14.42
N ILE A 56 -17.53 -12.54 15.03
CA ILE A 56 -18.96 -12.34 14.72
C ILE A 56 -19.49 -10.93 15.04
N ASN A 57 -18.73 -10.12 15.80
CA ASN A 57 -19.10 -8.74 16.07
C ASN A 57 -18.64 -7.76 14.99
N ALA A 58 -17.89 -8.22 13.99
CA ALA A 58 -17.37 -7.35 12.96
C ALA A 58 -18.48 -6.68 12.12
N ARG A 59 -18.27 -5.40 11.85
CA ARG A 59 -19.10 -4.55 10.99
C ARG A 59 -18.55 -4.45 9.56
N LEU A 60 -17.27 -4.79 9.38
CA LEU A 60 -16.56 -4.74 8.11
C LEU A 60 -15.85 -6.06 7.78
N LEU A 61 -16.09 -6.59 6.59
CA LEU A 61 -15.38 -7.73 6.03
C LEU A 61 -14.40 -7.26 4.94
N TRP A 62 -13.11 -7.51 5.16
CA TRP A 62 -12.03 -7.19 4.22
C TRP A 62 -11.63 -8.43 3.41
N VAL A 63 -11.98 -8.46 2.13
CA VAL A 63 -11.84 -9.65 1.27
C VAL A 63 -10.68 -9.51 0.29
N LEU A 64 -9.70 -10.39 0.44
CA LEU A 64 -8.51 -10.54 -0.40
C LEU A 64 -8.69 -11.68 -1.43
N GLU A 65 -7.63 -12.03 -2.17
CA GLU A 65 -7.66 -13.03 -3.24
C GLU A 65 -7.66 -14.48 -2.71
N THR A 66 -6.49 -14.96 -2.31
CA THR A 66 -6.21 -16.30 -1.73
C THR A 66 -5.32 -16.14 -0.51
N PRO A 67 -5.39 -17.04 0.48
CA PRO A 67 -4.38 -17.08 1.52
C PRO A 67 -3.03 -17.44 0.88
N GLY A 68 -1.98 -16.70 1.23
CA GLY A 68 -0.61 -17.00 0.78
C GLY A 68 0.10 -18.00 1.69
N PRO A 69 1.31 -18.47 1.30
CA PRO A 69 2.08 -19.45 2.07
C PRO A 69 2.33 -19.03 3.51
N LYS A 70 2.57 -17.73 3.75
CA LYS A 70 2.76 -17.20 5.12
C LYS A 70 1.50 -17.24 5.97
N ALA A 71 0.31 -17.05 5.39
CA ALA A 71 -0.94 -17.18 6.14
C ALA A 71 -1.22 -18.65 6.50
N VAL A 72 -0.89 -19.59 5.60
CA VAL A 72 -0.97 -21.03 5.89
C VAL A 72 0.05 -21.41 6.97
N GLY A 73 1.30 -20.92 6.86
CA GLY A 73 2.37 -21.20 7.82
C GLY A 73 2.08 -20.68 9.22
N THR A 74 1.43 -19.52 9.37
CA THR A 74 0.96 -19.03 10.67
C THR A 74 -0.38 -19.63 11.08
N ASN A 75 -1.10 -20.25 10.15
CA ASN A 75 -2.48 -20.75 10.29
C ASN A 75 -3.54 -19.66 10.49
N PHE A 76 -3.25 -18.39 10.14
CA PHE A 76 -4.17 -17.27 10.31
C PHE A 76 -4.21 -16.33 9.10
N VAL A 77 -5.41 -15.85 8.74
CA VAL A 77 -5.61 -14.66 7.90
C VAL A 77 -5.51 -13.43 8.80
N SER A 78 -4.32 -12.83 8.89
CA SER A 78 -4.05 -11.77 9.87
C SER A 78 -3.22 -10.62 9.29
N ARG A 79 -3.44 -9.42 9.82
CA ARG A 79 -2.61 -8.22 9.58
C ARG A 79 -1.24 -8.30 10.27
N ASP A 80 -1.05 -9.30 11.13
CA ASP A 80 0.17 -9.56 11.89
C ASP A 80 1.02 -10.69 11.29
N ASN A 81 0.62 -11.19 10.12
CA ASN A 81 1.43 -12.15 9.36
C ASN A 81 2.76 -11.52 8.89
N PRO A 82 3.82 -12.31 8.75
CA PRO A 82 5.17 -11.82 8.42
C PRO A 82 5.38 -11.45 6.95
N ASP A 83 4.38 -10.91 6.27
CA ASP A 83 4.41 -10.56 4.85
C ASP A 83 4.09 -9.07 4.57
N LEU A 84 4.25 -8.65 3.30
CA LEU A 84 4.02 -7.26 2.89
C LEU A 84 2.53 -6.90 2.82
N THR A 85 1.67 -7.84 2.47
CA THR A 85 0.22 -7.63 2.39
C THR A 85 -0.34 -7.32 3.77
N ALA A 86 0.04 -8.13 4.77
CA ALA A 86 -0.32 -7.93 6.17
C ALA A 86 0.20 -6.59 6.70
N LYS A 87 1.49 -6.28 6.48
CA LYS A 87 2.08 -4.98 6.84
C LYS A 87 1.31 -3.80 6.25
N ASN A 88 1.02 -3.83 4.94
CA ASN A 88 0.31 -2.73 4.28
C ASN A 88 -1.12 -2.62 4.79
N THR A 89 -1.80 -3.74 5.00
CA THR A 89 -3.15 -3.79 5.58
C THR A 89 -3.17 -3.16 6.98
N SER A 90 -2.21 -3.50 7.85
CA SER A 90 -2.04 -2.88 9.17
C SER A 90 -1.90 -1.34 9.07
N ILE A 91 -1.08 -0.84 8.12
CA ILE A 91 -0.92 0.61 7.88
C ILE A 91 -2.22 1.26 7.44
N ILE A 92 -2.97 0.62 6.51
CA ILE A 92 -4.24 1.14 6.00
C ILE A 92 -5.25 1.31 7.14
N PHE A 93 -5.51 0.24 7.91
CA PHE A 93 -6.45 0.28 9.03
C PHE A 93 -6.05 1.31 10.08
N LYS A 94 -4.77 1.36 10.46
CA LYS A 94 -4.25 2.35 11.42
C LYS A 94 -4.47 3.79 10.95
N LYS A 95 -4.26 4.07 9.66
CA LYS A 95 -4.46 5.42 9.10
C LYS A 95 -5.93 5.84 9.04
N THR A 96 -6.84 4.89 8.85
CA THR A 96 -8.27 5.16 8.75
C THR A 96 -9.00 5.17 10.09
N GLY A 97 -8.34 4.76 11.17
CA GLY A 97 -8.95 4.70 12.50
C GLY A 97 -9.99 3.57 12.67
N ILE A 98 -10.24 2.76 11.64
CA ILE A 98 -11.14 1.61 11.73
C ILE A 98 -10.57 0.60 12.72
N LYS A 99 -11.34 0.33 13.78
CA LYS A 99 -10.90 -0.48 14.91
C LYS A 99 -10.85 -1.97 14.56
N LYS A 100 -9.94 -2.70 15.19
CA LYS A 100 -9.78 -4.16 14.98
C LYS A 100 -11.06 -4.93 15.35
N GLU A 101 -11.74 -4.50 16.41
CA GLU A 101 -13.03 -5.03 16.87
C GLU A 101 -14.19 -4.90 15.87
N ASP A 102 -14.10 -3.97 14.92
CA ASP A 102 -15.14 -3.76 13.89
C ASP A 102 -14.89 -4.60 12.63
N THR A 103 -13.84 -5.41 12.60
CA THR A 103 -13.32 -5.96 11.35
C THR A 103 -13.08 -7.45 11.41
N VAL A 104 -13.16 -8.11 10.26
CA VAL A 104 -12.62 -9.45 10.00
C VAL A 104 -12.00 -9.50 8.59
N LEU A 105 -10.92 -10.26 8.44
CA LEU A 105 -10.22 -10.46 7.17
C LEU A 105 -10.50 -11.84 6.59
N TRP A 106 -10.67 -11.91 5.27
CA TRP A 106 -10.89 -13.17 4.57
C TRP A 106 -10.41 -13.15 3.11
N ASN A 107 -10.57 -14.26 2.41
CA ASN A 107 -10.20 -14.44 1.00
C ASN A 107 -11.39 -14.95 0.18
N VAL A 108 -11.57 -14.46 -1.05
CA VAL A 108 -12.65 -14.90 -1.93
C VAL A 108 -12.48 -16.36 -2.35
N VAL A 109 -11.24 -16.83 -2.47
CA VAL A 109 -10.89 -18.25 -2.55
C VAL A 109 -10.24 -18.62 -1.21
N PRO A 110 -10.93 -19.39 -0.33
CA PRO A 110 -10.49 -19.57 1.05
C PRO A 110 -9.31 -20.54 1.22
N TRP A 111 -8.87 -21.21 0.15
CA TRP A 111 -7.74 -22.13 0.18
C TRP A 111 -6.53 -21.59 -0.55
N ASN A 112 -5.35 -22.00 -0.09
CA ASN A 112 -4.08 -21.64 -0.70
C ASN A 112 -3.91 -22.36 -2.05
N LEU A 113 -3.42 -21.63 -3.05
CA LEU A 113 -3.05 -22.14 -4.37
C LEU A 113 -1.54 -22.04 -4.62
N SER A 114 -0.83 -21.25 -3.82
CA SER A 114 0.59 -20.94 -4.01
C SER A 114 1.46 -21.81 -3.11
N THR A 115 2.70 -22.05 -3.53
CA THR A 115 3.75 -22.60 -2.67
C THR A 115 4.70 -21.49 -2.23
N GLU A 116 5.68 -21.79 -1.37
CA GLU A 116 6.75 -20.83 -1.04
C GLU A 116 7.60 -20.45 -2.26
N GLU A 117 7.64 -21.34 -3.27
CA GLU A 117 8.48 -21.22 -4.46
C GLU A 117 7.72 -20.59 -5.64
N GLU A 118 6.42 -20.85 -5.73
CA GLU A 118 5.58 -20.45 -6.86
C GLU A 118 4.29 -19.77 -6.41
N ASN A 119 4.06 -18.55 -6.92
CA ASN A 119 2.83 -17.83 -6.67
C ASN A 119 1.80 -18.09 -7.78
N GLN A 120 0.67 -18.67 -7.40
CA GLN A 120 -0.44 -18.97 -8.30
C GLN A 120 -1.65 -18.10 -8.00
N ASN A 121 -2.12 -17.37 -9.02
CA ASN A 121 -3.37 -16.63 -8.92
C ASN A 121 -4.56 -17.56 -9.21
N PRO A 122 -5.72 -17.35 -8.57
CA PRO A 122 -6.90 -18.16 -8.84
C PRO A 122 -7.47 -17.86 -10.23
N ASN A 123 -7.86 -18.92 -10.93
CA ASN A 123 -8.56 -18.86 -12.20
C ASN A 123 -10.05 -18.56 -12.00
N ALA A 124 -10.77 -18.43 -13.13
CA ALA A 124 -12.17 -18.03 -13.10
C ALA A 124 -13.09 -19.05 -12.38
N ALA A 125 -12.78 -20.35 -12.48
CA ALA A 125 -13.54 -21.44 -11.87
C ALA A 125 -13.29 -21.53 -10.36
N GLU A 126 -12.06 -21.33 -9.92
CA GLU A 126 -11.71 -21.32 -8.49
C GLU A 126 -12.44 -20.20 -7.75
N ILE A 127 -12.46 -19.00 -8.32
CA ILE A 127 -13.22 -17.87 -7.77
C ILE A 127 -14.73 -18.20 -7.73
N ARG A 128 -15.29 -18.80 -8.79
CA ARG A 128 -16.70 -19.22 -8.79
C ARG A 128 -16.99 -20.25 -7.69
N ARG A 129 -16.07 -21.19 -7.45
CA ARG A 129 -16.16 -22.18 -6.37
C ARG A 129 -16.01 -21.53 -4.98
N GLY A 130 -15.24 -20.45 -4.86
CA GLY A 130 -15.02 -19.71 -3.62
C GLY A 130 -16.21 -18.86 -3.17
N ILE A 131 -16.94 -18.24 -4.12
CA ILE A 131 -18.04 -17.31 -3.83
C ILE A 131 -19.13 -17.89 -2.90
N PRO A 132 -19.63 -19.12 -3.08
CA PRO A 132 -20.62 -19.71 -2.16
C PRO A 132 -20.15 -19.75 -0.70
N TYR A 133 -18.86 -20.03 -0.46
CA TYR A 133 -18.29 -20.04 0.90
C TYR A 133 -18.21 -18.62 1.49
N LEU A 134 -17.89 -17.62 0.66
CA LEU A 134 -17.93 -16.21 1.09
C LEU A 134 -19.35 -15.78 1.48
N LEU A 135 -20.37 -16.21 0.73
CA LEU A 135 -21.77 -15.92 1.08
C LEU A 135 -22.22 -16.65 2.36
N ARG A 136 -21.74 -17.87 2.60
CA ARG A 136 -21.96 -18.59 3.86
C ARG A 136 -21.31 -17.87 5.04
N LEU A 137 -20.07 -17.41 4.88
CA LEU A 137 -19.38 -16.59 5.89
C LEU A 137 -20.19 -15.33 6.24
N ILE A 138 -20.67 -14.60 5.23
CA ILE A 138 -21.46 -13.38 5.46
C ILE A 138 -22.69 -13.66 6.33
N LYS A 139 -23.34 -14.81 6.19
CA LYS A 139 -24.49 -15.21 7.03
C LYS A 139 -24.12 -15.44 8.51
N ILE A 140 -22.86 -15.73 8.81
CA ILE A 140 -22.36 -15.97 10.18
C ILE A 140 -21.98 -14.66 10.87
N LEU A 141 -21.92 -13.53 10.15
CA LEU A 141 -21.52 -12.22 10.65
C LEU A 141 -22.75 -11.32 10.85
N PRO A 142 -23.47 -11.43 12.00
CA PRO A 142 -24.76 -10.77 12.19
C PRO A 142 -24.70 -9.24 12.25
N LYS A 143 -23.55 -8.68 12.58
CA LYS A 143 -23.33 -7.22 12.68
C LYS A 143 -22.70 -6.62 11.43
N LEU A 144 -22.54 -7.41 10.37
CA LEU A 144 -21.84 -6.96 9.17
C LEU A 144 -22.67 -5.88 8.45
N GLU A 145 -22.02 -4.76 8.14
CA GLU A 145 -22.63 -3.62 7.45
C GLU A 145 -22.00 -3.39 6.07
N ALA A 146 -20.69 -3.64 5.95
CA ALA A 146 -19.92 -3.41 4.73
C ALA A 146 -18.96 -4.54 4.37
N VAL A 147 -18.68 -4.66 3.08
CA VAL A 147 -17.64 -5.52 2.51
C VAL A 147 -16.72 -4.69 1.62
N VAL A 148 -15.41 -4.84 1.79
CA VAL A 148 -14.41 -4.28 0.89
C VAL A 148 -13.78 -5.40 0.07
N LEU A 149 -13.89 -5.30 -1.25
CA LEU A 149 -13.34 -6.28 -2.19
C LEU A 149 -12.02 -5.78 -2.78
N CYS A 150 -10.91 -6.43 -2.44
CA CYS A 150 -9.55 -6.01 -2.77
C CYS A 150 -8.99 -6.78 -3.98
N GLY A 151 -8.69 -6.05 -5.06
CA GLY A 151 -8.15 -6.63 -6.29
C GLY A 151 -9.20 -7.26 -7.20
N ASN A 152 -8.79 -7.66 -8.40
CA ASN A 152 -9.72 -8.09 -9.45
C ASN A 152 -10.47 -9.37 -9.09
N SER A 153 -9.79 -10.33 -8.45
CA SER A 153 -10.38 -11.61 -8.06
C SER A 153 -11.51 -11.43 -7.04
N ALA A 154 -11.26 -10.70 -5.95
CA ALA A 154 -12.28 -10.41 -4.94
C ALA A 154 -13.45 -9.60 -5.52
N LYS A 155 -13.18 -8.63 -6.41
CA LYS A 155 -14.23 -7.81 -7.06
C LYS A 155 -15.25 -8.63 -7.85
N ARG A 156 -14.92 -9.87 -8.27
CA ARG A 156 -15.86 -10.75 -8.97
C ARG A 156 -17.00 -11.26 -8.09
N ALA A 157 -16.85 -11.22 -6.76
CA ALA A 157 -17.93 -11.55 -5.82
C ALA A 157 -18.98 -10.44 -5.67
N ALA A 158 -18.72 -9.23 -6.19
CA ALA A 158 -19.55 -8.06 -5.93
C ALA A 158 -21.02 -8.21 -6.34
N GLN A 159 -21.28 -8.86 -7.47
CA GLN A 159 -22.63 -9.05 -7.95
C GLN A 159 -23.40 -10.01 -7.02
N SER A 160 -22.84 -11.19 -6.76
CA SER A 160 -23.47 -12.19 -5.87
C SER A 160 -23.72 -11.65 -4.47
N ILE A 161 -22.82 -10.82 -3.92
CA ILE A 161 -23.03 -10.15 -2.61
C ILE A 161 -24.19 -9.17 -2.67
N ARG A 162 -24.30 -8.33 -3.72
CA ARG A 162 -25.38 -7.35 -3.86
C ARG A 162 -26.75 -7.98 -4.09
N GLU A 163 -26.78 -9.12 -4.78
CA GLU A 163 -28.02 -9.86 -5.03
C GLU A 163 -28.48 -10.63 -3.79
N SER A 164 -27.55 -11.05 -2.93
CA SER A 164 -27.86 -11.89 -1.76
C SER A 164 -27.99 -11.10 -0.45
N THR A 165 -27.57 -9.83 -0.42
CA THR A 165 -27.42 -9.06 0.83
C THR A 165 -27.72 -7.58 0.62
N LYS A 166 -27.99 -6.86 1.71
CA LYS A 166 -28.13 -5.39 1.71
C LYS A 166 -26.82 -4.67 2.08
N LEU A 167 -25.69 -5.38 2.11
CA LEU A 167 -24.41 -4.85 2.56
C LEU A 167 -23.89 -3.76 1.61
N LYS A 168 -23.24 -2.75 2.19
CA LYS A 168 -22.50 -1.76 1.39
C LYS A 168 -21.25 -2.42 0.81
N VAL A 169 -21.14 -2.45 -0.53
CA VAL A 169 -19.98 -3.05 -1.22
C VAL A 169 -19.03 -1.97 -1.73
N PHE A 170 -17.85 -1.92 -1.13
CA PHE A 170 -16.70 -1.12 -1.57
C PHE A 170 -15.74 -1.97 -2.40
N LYS A 171 -14.97 -1.31 -3.29
CA LYS A 171 -14.00 -1.97 -4.17
C LYS A 171 -12.70 -1.19 -4.16
N THR A 172 -11.58 -1.88 -4.15
CA THR A 172 -10.26 -1.24 -4.20
C THR A 172 -9.18 -2.16 -4.79
N TYR A 173 -7.96 -1.66 -5.00
CA TYR A 173 -6.80 -2.50 -5.36
C TYR A 173 -6.36 -3.40 -4.21
N HIS A 174 -5.64 -4.47 -4.54
CA HIS A 174 -5.09 -5.37 -3.52
C HIS A 174 -3.96 -4.67 -2.75
N PRO A 175 -3.85 -4.79 -1.42
CA PRO A 175 -2.77 -4.19 -0.63
C PRO A 175 -1.40 -4.89 -0.78
N ALA A 176 -1.23 -5.76 -1.79
CA ALA A 176 0.03 -6.47 -2.01
C ALA A 176 1.13 -5.49 -2.41
N GLY A 177 2.39 -5.80 -2.10
CA GLY A 177 3.53 -4.91 -2.35
C GLY A 177 3.58 -4.38 -3.80
N ARG A 178 3.31 -5.22 -4.80
CA ARG A 178 3.27 -4.82 -6.21
C ARG A 178 2.28 -3.66 -6.48
N SER A 179 1.09 -3.72 -5.90
CA SER A 179 0.05 -2.70 -6.07
C SER A 179 0.28 -1.53 -5.13
N TYR A 180 0.57 -1.79 -3.87
CA TYR A 180 0.70 -0.75 -2.83
C TYR A 180 1.94 0.14 -3.01
N ASN A 181 2.95 -0.33 -3.76
CA ASN A 181 4.10 0.48 -4.16
C ASN A 181 3.79 1.44 -5.32
N ILE A 182 2.62 1.31 -5.97
CA ILE A 182 2.18 2.20 -7.05
C ILE A 182 1.24 3.24 -6.45
N THR A 183 1.64 4.52 -6.46
CA THR A 183 0.91 5.64 -5.84
C THR A 183 -0.58 5.65 -6.20
N LYS A 184 -0.92 5.58 -7.49
CA LYS A 184 -2.32 5.55 -7.95
C LYS A 184 -3.17 4.47 -7.26
N TYR A 185 -2.63 3.26 -7.11
CA TYR A 185 -3.37 2.14 -6.51
C TYR A 185 -3.38 2.25 -4.98
N ARG A 186 -2.31 2.74 -4.39
CA ARG A 186 -2.25 3.05 -2.96
C ARG A 186 -3.28 4.11 -2.58
N ASP A 187 -3.40 5.19 -3.35
CA ASP A 187 -4.33 6.28 -3.06
C ASP A 187 -5.79 5.83 -3.22
N ASP A 188 -6.09 5.01 -4.24
CA ASP A 188 -7.38 4.33 -4.36
C ASP A 188 -7.72 3.52 -3.10
N ILE A 189 -6.75 2.78 -2.54
CA ILE A 189 -6.93 1.99 -1.32
C ILE A 189 -7.23 2.88 -0.12
N HIS A 190 -6.46 3.96 0.09
CA HIS A 190 -6.69 4.86 1.22
C HIS A 190 -8.00 5.65 1.09
N ASN A 191 -8.37 6.08 -0.13
CA ASN A 191 -9.64 6.77 -0.36
C ASN A 191 -10.84 5.85 -0.13
N ALA A 192 -10.83 4.65 -0.71
CA ALA A 192 -11.90 3.68 -0.48
C ALA A 192 -12.05 3.35 1.02
N MET A 193 -10.95 3.27 1.76
CA MET A 193 -11.01 3.02 3.20
C MET A 193 -11.42 4.24 4.03
N ARG A 194 -11.20 5.45 3.55
CA ARG A 194 -11.80 6.66 4.14
C ARG A 194 -13.32 6.63 3.98
N ASP A 195 -13.80 6.30 2.78
CA ASP A 195 -15.25 6.19 2.52
C ASP A 195 -15.90 5.10 3.41
N VAL A 196 -15.18 4.01 3.66
CA VAL A 196 -15.61 2.95 4.60
C VAL A 196 -15.66 3.47 6.04
N ALA A 197 -14.61 4.17 6.49
CA ALA A 197 -14.57 4.73 7.84
C ALA A 197 -15.72 5.72 8.07
N ASN A 198 -15.96 6.61 7.11
CA ASN A 198 -17.09 7.53 7.12
C ASN A 198 -18.41 6.75 7.20
N PHE A 199 -18.62 5.74 6.35
CA PHE A 199 -19.82 4.92 6.38
C PHE A 199 -20.05 4.21 7.73
N LEU A 200 -19.00 3.73 8.40
CA LEU A 200 -19.12 3.00 9.67
C LEU A 200 -19.30 3.90 10.90
N TYR A 201 -18.81 5.15 10.84
CA TYR A 201 -18.71 6.00 12.03
C TYR A 201 -19.43 7.34 11.93
N GLU A 202 -19.91 7.76 10.75
CA GLU A 202 -20.79 8.92 10.63
C GLU A 202 -22.14 8.63 11.32
N GLY A 203 -22.47 9.45 12.34
CA GLY A 203 -23.61 9.28 13.24
C GLY A 203 -23.25 9.08 14.73
N ASN A 204 -21.96 8.92 15.06
CA ASN A 204 -21.46 8.93 16.43
C ASN A 204 -20.73 10.25 16.71
N ASP A 205 -21.35 11.16 17.47
CA ASP A 205 -20.79 12.45 17.90
C ASP A 205 -19.57 12.34 18.86
N ASN A 206 -18.91 11.18 18.93
CA ASN A 206 -17.80 10.90 19.85
C ASN A 206 -16.54 10.30 19.18
N VAL A 207 -16.32 10.55 17.89
CA VAL A 207 -14.99 10.41 17.30
C VAL A 207 -14.43 11.81 17.10
N GLY A 208 -13.60 12.24 18.05
CA GLY A 208 -13.03 13.59 18.12
C GLY A 208 -12.46 14.08 16.79
N ILE A 209 -12.98 15.24 16.39
CA ILE A 209 -12.37 16.29 15.57
C ILE A 209 -10.96 15.93 15.08
N PHE A 210 -10.87 15.39 13.86
CA PHE A 210 -9.68 15.59 13.03
C PHE A 210 -10.04 16.62 11.96
N ASN A 211 -9.53 17.84 12.18
CA ASN A 211 -9.67 19.01 11.32
C ASN A 211 -9.54 18.65 9.83
N LEU A 212 -10.68 18.61 9.14
CA LEU A 212 -10.74 18.86 7.70
C LEU A 212 -10.72 20.38 7.54
N VAL A 213 -9.59 20.91 7.09
CA VAL A 213 -9.49 22.30 6.62
C VAL A 213 -10.39 22.45 5.39
N PRO A 214 -11.16 23.54 5.25
CA PRO A 214 -12.30 23.60 4.33
C PRO A 214 -11.87 23.76 2.86
N GLU A 215 -12.56 23.06 1.96
CA GLU A 215 -12.53 23.37 0.53
C GLU A 215 -13.22 24.73 0.28
N ILE A 216 -12.46 25.73 -0.15
CA ILE A 216 -12.99 26.92 -0.81
C ILE A 216 -12.88 26.73 -2.32
N GLY A 217 -14.04 26.72 -2.97
CA GLY A 217 -14.26 27.54 -4.17
C GLY A 217 -13.77 27.02 -5.52
N ARG A 218 -14.74 26.47 -6.27
CA ARG A 218 -14.85 26.38 -7.74
C ARG A 218 -13.92 27.30 -8.54
N HIS A 219 -13.33 26.76 -9.61
CA HIS A 219 -13.60 27.27 -10.95
C HIS A 219 -13.54 26.13 -11.97
N GLN A 220 -14.66 25.92 -12.65
CA GLN A 220 -14.72 25.15 -13.88
C GLN A 220 -13.94 25.93 -14.94
N ASP A 221 -13.03 25.27 -15.65
CA ASP A 221 -12.76 25.67 -17.02
C ASP A 221 -12.63 24.47 -17.95
N LYS A 222 -13.31 24.60 -19.09
CA LYS A 222 -13.43 23.62 -20.15
C LYS A 222 -12.25 23.79 -21.11
N SER A 223 -11.54 22.72 -21.42
CA SER A 223 -10.79 22.66 -22.68
C SER A 223 -10.62 21.22 -23.20
N THR A 224 -11.49 20.92 -24.16
CA THR A 224 -11.35 20.12 -25.39
C THR A 224 -10.11 19.25 -25.68
N ARG A 225 -10.41 17.97 -25.98
CA ARG A 225 -9.96 17.09 -27.10
C ARG A 225 -8.43 16.94 -27.33
N LYS A 226 -7.86 15.74 -27.52
CA LYS A 226 -8.23 14.68 -28.48
C LYS A 226 -7.68 13.31 -28.07
N SER A 227 -8.49 12.31 -28.34
CA SER A 227 -8.18 10.89 -28.50
C SER A 227 -7.18 10.62 -29.62
N VAL A 228 -6.19 9.76 -29.35
CA VAL A 228 -5.56 8.90 -30.37
C VAL A 228 -5.46 7.48 -29.82
N ASN A 229 -5.96 6.56 -30.63
CA ASN A 229 -6.06 5.12 -30.43
C ASN A 229 -4.74 4.47 -30.89
N MET A 230 -4.21 3.48 -30.18
CA MET A 230 -3.50 2.39 -30.86
C MET A 230 -3.49 1.09 -30.03
N GLN A 231 -3.81 0.02 -30.73
CA GLN A 231 -4.11 -1.32 -30.26
C GLN A 231 -2.85 -2.13 -29.93
N ASN A 232 -3.04 -3.11 -29.04
CA ASN A 232 -2.43 -4.44 -28.94
C ASN A 232 -0.95 -4.65 -29.31
N ALA A 233 -0.13 -4.99 -28.30
CA ALA A 233 0.75 -6.17 -28.30
C ALA A 233 1.38 -6.39 -26.90
N ASN A 234 1.24 -7.59 -26.34
CA ASN A 234 2.25 -8.23 -25.46
C ASN A 234 2.85 -9.37 -26.29
N PRO A 235 4.09 -9.89 -26.06
CA PRO A 235 4.94 -9.88 -24.85
C PRO A 235 6.45 -9.57 -25.21
N PRO A 236 7.54 -9.87 -24.45
CA PRO A 236 7.69 -10.60 -23.17
C PRO A 236 8.59 -9.95 -22.09
N LEU A 237 8.57 -10.57 -20.91
CA LEU A 237 9.46 -10.31 -19.77
C LEU A 237 10.93 -10.70 -20.08
N ARG A 238 11.89 -9.80 -19.81
CA ARG A 238 13.32 -10.06 -19.51
C ARG A 238 13.92 -8.81 -18.82
N GLY A 239 14.66 -9.00 -17.72
CA GLY A 239 15.09 -7.91 -16.82
C GLY A 239 16.36 -7.16 -17.24
N THR A 240 16.56 -5.95 -16.70
CA THR A 240 17.87 -5.25 -16.60
C THR A 240 17.78 -4.12 -15.55
N GLY A 241 18.85 -3.92 -14.77
CA GLY A 241 19.03 -2.76 -13.90
C GLY A 241 19.38 -1.51 -14.72
N TYR A 242 18.90 -0.34 -14.29
CA TYR A 242 19.26 0.95 -14.89
C TYR A 242 20.57 1.46 -14.25
N SER A 243 21.57 1.83 -15.05
CA SER A 243 22.80 2.52 -14.59
C SER A 243 22.66 4.04 -14.67
N VAL A 244 23.42 4.77 -13.86
CA VAL A 244 23.48 6.24 -13.88
C VAL A 244 23.86 6.75 -15.29
N GLU A 245 24.80 6.07 -15.96
CA GLU A 245 25.17 6.29 -17.37
C GLU A 245 23.97 6.27 -18.34
N SER A 246 22.98 5.40 -18.13
CA SER A 246 21.82 5.28 -19.04
C SER A 246 20.89 6.50 -19.02
N HIS A 247 20.96 7.32 -17.97
CA HIS A 247 20.23 8.58 -17.84
C HIS A 247 21.00 9.76 -18.41
N ILE A 248 22.33 9.71 -18.27
CA ILE A 248 23.28 10.71 -18.74
C ILE A 248 23.21 10.87 -20.27
N GLU A 249 23.00 9.80 -21.03
CA GLU A 249 22.94 9.83 -22.50
C GLU A 249 21.69 10.54 -23.06
N LYS A 250 20.63 10.70 -22.26
CA LYS A 250 19.31 11.20 -22.72
C LYS A 250 19.06 12.68 -22.41
N THR A 251 20.05 13.41 -21.89
CA THR A 251 19.94 14.82 -21.51
C THR A 251 20.90 15.73 -22.26
N ASN A 252 20.62 17.03 -22.30
CA ASN A 252 21.53 18.00 -22.90
C ASN A 252 22.87 18.10 -22.13
N ASN A 253 23.91 18.59 -22.80
CA ASN A 253 25.28 18.64 -22.26
C ASN A 253 25.38 19.44 -20.95
N GLU A 254 24.55 20.47 -20.80
CA GLU A 254 24.57 21.34 -19.63
C GLU A 254 23.94 20.67 -18.39
N CYS A 255 22.79 20.01 -18.54
CA CYS A 255 22.18 19.21 -17.46
C CYS A 255 23.09 18.07 -17.02
N ARG A 256 23.81 17.45 -17.97
CA ARG A 256 24.79 16.40 -17.67
C ARG A 256 25.90 16.92 -16.78
N ALA A 257 26.47 18.08 -17.12
CA ALA A 257 27.55 18.67 -16.33
C ALA A 257 27.05 19.12 -14.94
N ILE A 258 25.85 19.70 -14.85
CA ILE A 258 25.23 20.04 -13.56
C ILE A 258 25.02 18.78 -12.72
N PHE A 259 24.50 17.70 -13.31
CA PHE A 259 24.27 16.45 -12.61
C PHE A 259 25.58 15.82 -12.09
N GLN A 260 26.62 15.76 -12.91
CA GLN A 260 27.92 15.19 -12.51
C GLN A 260 28.53 15.95 -11.32
N GLU A 261 28.47 17.28 -11.34
CA GLU A 261 28.98 18.10 -10.25
C GLU A 261 28.15 17.92 -8.95
N LEU A 262 26.82 17.89 -9.06
CA LEU A 262 25.96 17.56 -7.92
C LEU A 262 26.22 16.15 -7.40
N PHE A 263 26.38 15.16 -8.28
CA PHE A 263 26.64 13.77 -7.90
C PHE A 263 27.92 13.67 -7.05
N ASN A 264 29.04 14.20 -7.55
CA ASN A 264 30.32 14.15 -6.84
C ASN A 264 30.21 14.79 -5.46
N ARG A 265 29.64 16.01 -5.39
CA ARG A 265 29.52 16.74 -4.13
C ARG A 265 28.55 16.10 -3.14
N ILE A 266 27.49 15.41 -3.61
CA ILE A 266 26.57 14.68 -2.75
C ILE A 266 27.24 13.43 -2.17
N MET A 267 27.99 12.69 -2.98
CA MET A 267 28.72 11.51 -2.53
C MET A 267 29.85 11.86 -1.54
N GLU A 268 30.44 13.06 -1.67
CA GLU A 268 31.44 13.59 -0.74
C GLU A 268 30.86 14.05 0.62
N LEU A 269 29.53 14.16 0.77
CA LEU A 269 28.93 14.62 2.04
C LEU A 269 29.30 13.71 3.22
N HIS A 270 29.35 12.40 3.00
CA HIS A 270 29.75 11.42 4.02
C HIS A 270 29.97 10.02 3.39
N PRO A 271 30.90 9.18 3.91
CA PRO A 271 31.13 7.82 3.40
C PRO A 271 29.92 6.87 3.45
N ALA A 272 28.91 7.18 4.26
CA ALA A 272 27.68 6.40 4.37
C ALA A 272 26.61 6.77 3.33
N VAL A 273 26.85 7.81 2.51
CA VAL A 273 25.95 8.17 1.42
C VAL A 273 26.05 7.13 0.32
N THR A 274 24.89 6.69 -0.17
CA THR A 274 24.77 5.76 -1.28
C THR A 274 23.70 6.24 -2.25
N GLU A 275 23.88 5.93 -3.52
CA GLU A 275 22.99 6.25 -4.61
C GLU A 275 22.17 5.04 -5.07
N LYS A 276 21.02 5.31 -5.69
CA LYS A 276 20.24 4.32 -6.41
C LYS A 276 19.63 4.94 -7.66
N ALA A 277 20.09 4.48 -8.82
CA ALA A 277 19.49 4.82 -10.11
C ALA A 277 18.26 3.94 -10.39
N VAL A 278 17.19 4.57 -10.86
CA VAL A 278 16.01 3.90 -11.43
C VAL A 278 15.59 4.67 -12.68
N LYS A 279 14.80 4.09 -13.59
CA LYS A 279 14.46 4.60 -14.94
C LYS A 279 14.27 6.13 -15.12
N VAL A 280 13.87 6.87 -14.09
CA VAL A 280 13.54 8.31 -14.18
C VAL A 280 14.26 9.22 -13.19
N LEU A 281 15.06 8.67 -12.27
CA LEU A 281 15.73 9.46 -11.23
C LEU A 281 16.97 8.76 -10.66
N VAL A 282 17.81 9.55 -10.00
CA VAL A 282 18.87 9.07 -9.11
C VAL A 282 18.52 9.52 -7.69
N GLY A 283 18.30 8.57 -6.80
CA GLY A 283 18.02 8.83 -5.39
C GLY A 283 19.27 8.68 -4.54
N TYR A 284 19.45 9.57 -3.56
CA TYR A 284 20.55 9.55 -2.60
C TYR A 284 20.01 9.30 -1.20
N LYS A 285 20.69 8.40 -0.49
CA LYS A 285 20.33 8.00 0.86
C LYS A 285 21.56 7.92 1.75
N ALA A 286 21.37 8.23 3.02
CA ALA A 286 22.25 7.80 4.11
C ALA A 286 21.50 6.72 4.90
N ARG A 287 21.09 7.02 6.15
CA ARG A 287 20.10 6.19 6.87
C ARG A 287 18.73 6.19 6.18
N TYR A 288 18.32 7.35 5.68
CA TYR A 288 17.10 7.54 4.89
C TYR A 288 17.38 8.36 3.62
N ASN A 289 16.43 8.36 2.68
CA ASN A 289 16.51 9.16 1.45
C ASN A 289 16.46 10.66 1.79
N PHE A 290 17.37 11.44 1.21
CA PHE A 290 17.45 12.89 1.44
C PHE A 290 17.46 13.74 0.16
N ALA A 291 17.76 13.16 -1.01
CA ALA A 291 17.63 13.85 -2.29
C ALA A 291 17.24 12.88 -3.42
N GLU A 292 16.41 13.33 -4.36
CA GLU A 292 16.10 12.62 -5.61
C GLU A 292 16.29 13.60 -6.78
N ILE A 293 17.16 13.26 -7.73
CA ILE A 293 17.37 14.06 -8.93
C ILE A 293 16.66 13.41 -10.11
N HIS A 294 15.75 14.15 -10.72
CA HIS A 294 14.99 13.79 -11.91
C HIS A 294 15.45 14.59 -13.12
N PHE A 295 15.54 13.91 -14.26
CA PHE A 295 15.93 14.52 -15.53
C PHE A 295 14.70 14.96 -16.31
N LEU A 296 14.60 16.26 -16.66
CA LEU A 296 13.49 16.82 -17.43
C LEU A 296 13.93 17.36 -18.81
N GLY A 297 14.99 16.80 -19.39
CA GLY A 297 15.50 17.16 -20.72
C GLY A 297 16.37 18.42 -20.73
N ASN A 298 15.82 19.56 -20.29
CA ASN A 298 16.50 20.87 -20.29
C ASN A 298 16.81 21.44 -18.89
N ARG A 299 16.40 20.74 -17.83
CA ARG A 299 16.70 21.07 -16.44
C ARG A 299 16.65 19.83 -15.58
N LEU A 300 17.22 19.91 -14.39
CA LEU A 300 17.04 18.91 -13.35
C LEU A 300 15.95 19.37 -12.39
N LYS A 301 15.16 18.41 -11.92
CA LYS A 301 14.21 18.61 -10.83
C LYS A 301 14.70 17.82 -9.63
N ILE A 302 14.84 18.47 -8.49
CA ILE A 302 15.37 17.88 -7.28
C ILE A 302 14.25 17.86 -6.24
N HIS A 303 14.01 16.69 -5.67
CA HIS A 303 13.14 16.53 -4.51
C HIS A 303 13.97 16.39 -3.23
N LEU A 304 13.58 17.10 -2.18
CA LEU A 304 14.22 17.20 -0.88
C LEU A 304 13.24 16.87 0.26
N ARG A 305 13.76 16.62 1.46
CA ARG A 305 13.00 16.26 2.67
C ARG A 305 11.89 17.28 3.00
N PRO A 306 10.79 16.85 3.64
CA PRO A 306 9.68 17.70 4.06
C PRO A 306 10.00 18.49 5.34
N LYS A 307 11.03 19.35 5.30
CA LYS A 307 11.40 20.26 6.38
C LYS A 307 11.35 21.73 5.96
N SER A 308 11.55 22.62 6.91
CA SER A 308 11.83 24.03 6.63
C SER A 308 13.28 24.19 6.18
N TYR A 309 13.48 24.96 5.11
CA TYR A 309 14.78 25.26 4.55
C TYR A 309 15.08 26.73 4.78
N PHE A 310 16.34 27.05 5.09
CA PHE A 310 16.84 28.40 4.90
C PHE A 310 17.03 28.62 3.40
N ASP A 311 16.03 29.24 2.78
CA ASP A 311 15.89 29.44 1.33
C ASP A 311 15.62 30.92 1.01
N PRO A 312 16.61 31.82 1.16
CA PRO A 312 16.45 33.26 0.92
C PRO A 312 16.13 33.64 -0.53
N ARG A 313 16.23 32.70 -1.49
CA ARG A 313 15.85 32.90 -2.89
C ARG A 313 14.47 32.32 -3.22
N GLU A 314 13.79 31.72 -2.23
CA GLU A 314 12.46 31.12 -2.36
C GLU A 314 12.34 30.14 -3.53
N LEU A 315 13.40 29.35 -3.79
CA LEU A 315 13.41 28.39 -4.90
C LEU A 315 12.74 27.06 -4.54
N VAL A 316 12.58 26.78 -3.25
CA VAL A 316 11.99 25.54 -2.73
C VAL A 316 10.48 25.66 -2.72
N ALA A 317 9.86 25.06 -3.74
CA ALA A 317 8.41 24.93 -3.78
C ALA A 317 7.96 23.74 -2.91
N HIS A 318 6.89 23.94 -2.14
CA HIS A 318 6.16 22.83 -1.56
C HIS A 318 5.37 22.08 -2.66
N LEU A 319 5.51 20.76 -2.70
CA LEU A 319 4.67 19.91 -3.53
C LEU A 319 3.49 19.42 -2.71
N GLU A 320 2.34 20.03 -2.94
CA GLU A 320 1.02 19.54 -2.49
C GLU A 320 0.62 18.33 -3.35
N ASN A 321 1.42 17.27 -3.27
CA ASN A 321 1.17 16.02 -3.96
C ASN A 321 1.31 14.87 -2.96
N ALA A 322 0.16 14.32 -2.56
CA ALA A 322 0.02 13.26 -1.58
C ALA A 322 0.68 11.97 -2.10
N GLY A 323 1.97 11.80 -1.83
CA GLY A 323 2.70 10.58 -2.20
C GLY A 323 4.20 10.76 -2.42
N ILE A 324 4.69 12.00 -2.51
CA ILE A 324 6.12 12.28 -2.60
C ILE A 324 6.67 12.40 -1.17
N ILE A 325 7.48 11.42 -0.73
CA ILE A 325 8.11 11.41 0.60
C ILE A 325 9.04 12.63 0.77
N MET A 326 9.64 13.09 -0.33
CA MET A 326 10.44 14.30 -0.44
C MET A 326 9.65 15.41 -1.15
N ASN A 327 8.78 16.09 -0.39
CA ASN A 327 7.80 17.02 -0.93
C ASN A 327 8.32 18.47 -1.10
N ARG A 328 9.62 18.69 -0.98
CA ARG A 328 10.24 19.97 -1.31
C ARG A 328 10.88 19.85 -2.67
N ARG A 329 10.51 20.72 -3.61
CA ARG A 329 11.00 20.67 -4.98
C ARG A 329 11.73 21.94 -5.34
N VAL A 330 12.91 21.75 -5.90
CA VAL A 330 13.66 22.82 -6.57
C VAL A 330 14.04 22.37 -7.98
N TYR A 331 14.20 23.33 -8.89
CA TYR A 331 14.72 23.09 -10.24
C TYR A 331 16.10 23.73 -10.37
N ILE A 332 16.98 23.12 -11.17
CA ILE A 332 18.25 23.72 -11.56
C ILE A 332 18.47 23.53 -13.07
N SER A 333 18.88 24.60 -13.73
CA SER A 333 19.19 24.64 -15.16
C SER A 333 20.50 25.36 -15.49
N SER A 334 21.21 25.91 -14.49
CA SER A 334 22.45 26.67 -14.66
C SER A 334 23.49 26.24 -13.64
N LYS A 335 24.76 26.13 -14.07
CA LYS A 335 25.88 25.82 -13.17
C LYS A 335 26.08 26.87 -12.06
N LYS A 336 25.69 28.12 -12.32
CA LYS A 336 25.83 29.22 -11.35
C LYS A 336 25.02 28.99 -10.06
N ASP A 337 23.97 28.16 -10.14
CA ASP A 337 23.10 27.86 -9.01
C ASP A 337 23.55 26.63 -8.20
N ILE A 338 24.61 25.92 -8.63
CA ILE A 338 25.03 24.66 -8.00
C ILE A 338 25.37 24.86 -6.51
N GLU A 339 26.12 25.90 -6.16
CA GLU A 339 26.45 26.19 -4.75
C GLU A 339 25.20 26.37 -3.90
N TYR A 340 24.24 27.13 -4.42
CA TYR A 340 22.99 27.39 -3.72
C TYR A 340 22.17 26.12 -3.54
N ILE A 341 22.04 25.32 -4.60
CA ILE A 341 21.30 24.05 -4.58
C ILE A 341 21.98 23.03 -3.66
N MET A 342 23.32 22.96 -3.63
CA MET A 342 24.05 22.10 -2.71
C MET A 342 23.82 22.51 -1.25
N SER A 343 23.69 23.81 -0.95
CA SER A 343 23.34 24.26 0.40
C SER A 343 21.97 23.73 0.86
N LEU A 344 20.98 23.65 -0.05
CA LEU A 344 19.67 23.07 0.24
C LEU A 344 19.75 21.54 0.38
N ILE A 345 20.50 20.87 -0.49
CA ILE A 345 20.70 19.41 -0.38
C ILE A 345 21.39 19.04 0.93
N LYS A 346 22.38 19.82 1.38
CA LYS A 346 23.05 19.62 2.67
C LYS A 346 22.08 19.74 3.85
N GLN A 347 21.23 20.78 3.86
CA GLN A 347 20.18 20.91 4.88
C GLN A 347 19.21 19.71 4.88
N SER A 348 18.95 19.12 3.71
CA SER A 348 18.14 17.90 3.54
C SER A 348 18.85 16.65 4.07
N TYR A 349 20.16 16.54 3.86
CA TYR A 349 21.01 15.46 4.36
C TYR A 349 21.14 15.49 5.89
N GLU A 350 21.31 16.67 6.49
CA GLU A 350 21.44 16.84 7.94
C GLU A 350 20.20 16.34 8.71
N ASP A 351 19.01 16.37 8.08
CA ASP A 351 17.75 15.79 8.62
C ASP A 351 17.84 14.28 8.88
N VAL A 352 18.75 13.59 8.19
CA VAL A 352 18.89 12.13 8.23
C VAL A 352 20.26 11.65 8.72
N ALA A 353 21.17 12.59 9.01
CA ALA A 353 22.56 12.29 9.39
C ALA A 353 22.78 12.07 10.90
N PHE A 354 21.92 12.64 11.76
CA PHE A 354 22.10 12.67 13.22
C PHE A 354 21.00 11.93 14.02
N ILE A 355 20.22 11.07 13.36
CA ILE A 355 19.14 10.28 14.00
C ILE A 355 19.47 8.81 13.95
#